data_AF-A0A936CYI5-F1
#
_entry.id   AF-A0A936CYI5-F1
#
_cell.length_a   1.000
_cell.length_b   1.000
_cell.length_c   1.000
_cell.angle_alpha   90.00
_cell.angle_beta   90.00
_cell.angle_gamma   90.00
#
_symmetry.space_group_name_H-M   'P 1'
#
loop_
_entity.id
_entity.type
_entity.pdbx_description
1 polymer ?
#
loop_
_entity_poly.entity_id
_entity_poly.type
_entity_poly.pdbx_seq_one_letter_code
_entity_poly.pdbx_strand_id
1 'polypeptide(L)' 'MKNRGTFVKRVGKPENGNPISPNQLFVYGDNIDASLDSRYLGPIRLNQVKGKAVLILYRNDTHPVWLKNLN' A
#
# COMPACT_ATOMS: atom_id res chain seq x y z
N MET A 1 -20.02 0.76 16.22
CA MET A 1 -19.74 0.75 14.76
C MET A 1 -18.61 -0.23 14.48
N LYS A 2 -18.85 -1.26 13.66
CA LYS A 2 -17.84 -2.27 13.29
C LYS A 2 -16.79 -1.60 12.40
N ASN A 3 -15.51 -1.72 12.78
CA ASN A 3 -14.36 -1.32 11.98
C ASN A 3 -14.39 -2.05 10.63
N ARG A 4 -15.00 -1.43 9.62
CA ARG A 4 -14.91 -1.90 8.23
C ARG A 4 -13.48 -1.68 7.79
N GLY A 5 -12.83 -2.74 7.31
CA GLY A 5 -11.41 -2.79 7.01
C GLY A 5 -10.93 -1.61 6.17
N THR A 6 -10.39 -0.59 6.83
CA THR A 6 -9.59 0.43 6.16
C THR A 6 -8.24 -0.22 5.87
N PHE A 7 -8.05 -0.68 4.62
CA PHE A 7 -6.78 -1.24 4.12
C PHE A 7 -5.73 -0.15 3.86
N VAL A 8 -5.57 0.78 4.80
CA VAL A 8 -4.41 1.66 4.84
C VAL A 8 -3.84 1.57 6.25
N LYS A 9 -3.14 0.48 6.53
CA LYS A 9 -2.40 0.29 7.79
C LYS A 9 -0.88 0.37 7.61
N ARG A 10 -0.40 0.83 6.45
CA ARG A 10 1.01 1.21 6.29
C ARG A 10 1.07 2.67 5.86
N VAL A 11 0.73 3.57 6.79
CA VAL A 11 1.55 4.78 6.89
C VAL A 11 2.88 4.26 7.40
N GLY A 12 3.80 4.00 6.48
CA GLY A 12 5.10 3.45 6.83
C GLY A 12 5.88 4.44 7.69
N LYS A 13 6.83 3.96 8.50
CA LYS A 13 7.94 4.83 8.90
C LYS A 13 8.98 4.77 7.79
N PRO A 14 9.71 5.86 7.50
CA PRO A 14 10.81 5.80 6.57
C PRO A 14 11.82 4.79 7.11
N GLU A 15 12.50 4.08 6.22
CA GLU A 15 13.40 2.98 6.57
C GLU A 15 14.58 3.43 7.43
N ASN A 16 15.00 4.69 7.25
CA ASN A 16 16.00 5.37 8.06
C ASN A 16 15.50 5.81 9.45
N GLY A 17 14.25 5.52 9.82
CA GLY A 17 13.67 5.87 11.11
C GLY A 17 13.37 7.36 11.28
N ASN A 18 13.52 8.18 10.24
CA ASN A 18 13.27 9.61 10.34
C ASN A 18 11.80 9.89 10.70
N PRO A 19 11.54 10.82 11.64
CA PRO A 19 10.18 11.15 12.02
C PRO A 19 9.43 11.79 10.85
N ILE A 20 8.20 11.32 10.59
CA ILE A 20 7.26 11.92 9.64
C ILE A 20 6.42 12.94 10.42
N SER A 21 6.20 14.13 9.83
CA SER A 21 5.31 15.13 10.42
C SER A 21 3.88 14.60 10.55
N PRO A 22 3.10 14.99 11.58
CA PRO A 22 1.69 14.62 11.70
C PRO A 22 0.83 14.96 10.47
N ASN A 23 1.23 15.95 9.67
CA ASN A 23 0.53 16.37 8.44
C ASN A 23 1.06 15.71 7.17
N GLN A 24 1.86 14.65 7.31
CA GLN A 24 2.47 13.92 6.21
C GLN A 24 2.12 12.44 6.25
N LEU A 25 2.20 11.80 5.09
CA LEU A 25 2.07 10.37 4.93
C LEU A 25 3.27 9.84 4.15
N PHE A 26 3.80 8.71 4.61
CA PHE A 26 4.78 7.93 3.86
C PHE A 26 4.07 6.72 3.26
N VAL A 27 4.06 6.65 1.93
CA VAL A 27 3.24 5.70 1.17
C VAL A 27 4.12 4.74 0.37
N TYR A 28 3.63 3.51 0.21
CA TYR A 28 4.25 2.45 -0.58
C TYR A 28 3.24 1.99 -1.62
N GLY A 29 3.73 1.69 -2.83
CA GLY A 29 2.96 0.92 -3.80
C GLY A 29 3.08 -0.59 -3.54
N ASP A 30 2.04 -1.35 -3.89
CA ASP A 30 2.02 -2.80 -3.68
C ASP A 30 3.05 -3.55 -4.56
N ASN A 31 3.36 -3.02 -5.75
CA ASN A 31 4.41 -3.55 -6.62
C ASN A 31 5.77 -2.94 -6.24
N ILE A 32 6.36 -3.46 -5.17
CA ILE A 32 7.53 -2.91 -4.48
C ILE A 32 8.69 -2.62 -5.43
N ASP A 33 8.98 -3.53 -6.36
CA ASP A 33 10.15 -3.46 -7.25
C ASP A 33 9.98 -2.44 -8.39
N ALA A 34 8.75 -2.09 -8.74
CA ALA A 34 8.44 -1.17 -9.84
C ALA A 34 7.74 0.12 -9.41
N SER A 35 7.55 0.32 -8.11
CA SER A 35 6.83 1.48 -7.57
C SER A 35 7.78 2.65 -7.27
N LEU A 36 7.54 3.78 -7.94
CA LEU A 36 8.15 5.07 -7.61
C LEU A 36 7.30 5.78 -6.54
N ASP A 37 7.65 5.55 -5.27
CA ASP A 37 6.88 6.03 -4.11
C ASP A 37 7.75 6.76 -3.07
N SER A 38 7.29 6.89 -1.82
CA SER A 38 7.94 7.69 -0.80
C SER A 38 9.37 7.26 -0.45
N ARG A 39 9.77 6.02 -0.81
CA ARG A 39 11.17 5.57 -0.71
C ARG A 39 12.13 6.43 -1.51
N TYR A 40 11.68 6.94 -2.66
CA TYR A 40 12.50 7.72 -3.59
C TYR A 40 12.11 9.20 -3.60
N LEU A 41 10.82 9.50 -3.45
CA LEU A 41 10.28 10.86 -3.58
C LEU A 41 10.04 11.57 -2.23
N GLY A 42 10.13 10.84 -1.12
CA GLY A 42 9.78 11.33 0.22
C GLY A 42 8.27 11.31 0.52
N PRO A 43 7.88 11.75 1.73
CA PRO A 43 6.49 11.73 2.17
C PRO A 43 5.63 12.81 1.47
N ILE A 44 4.34 12.51 1.29
CA ILE A 44 3.34 13.45 0.78
C ILE A 44 2.65 14.21 1.92
N ARG A 45 2.05 15.37 1.63
CA ARG A 45 1.24 16.13 2.60
C ARG A 45 -0.21 15.63 2.60
N LEU A 46 -0.87 15.69 3.76
CA LEU A 46 -2.28 15.28 3.88
C LEU A 46 -3.23 16.06 2.95
N ASN A 47 -2.93 17.33 2.65
CA ASN A 47 -3.76 18.14 1.74
C ASN A 47 -3.67 17.71 0.26
N GLN A 48 -2.73 16.84 -0.10
CA GLN A 48 -2.62 16.25 -1.44
C GLN A 48 -3.51 15.00 -1.59
N VAL A 49 -4.06 14.48 -0.48
CA VAL A 49 -4.93 13.30 -0.48
C VAL A 49 -6.35 13.70 -0.86
N LYS A 50 -6.82 13.18 -2.01
CA LYS A 50 -8.19 13.45 -2.50
C LYS A 50 -9.25 12.55 -1.84
N GLY A 51 -8.87 11.36 -1.36
CA GLY A 51 -9.81 10.40 -0.78
C GLY A 51 -9.19 9.04 -0.51
N LYS A 52 -10.04 8.05 -0.21
CA LYS A 52 -9.66 6.65 0.01
C LYS A 52 -10.20 5.81 -1.13
N ALA A 53 -9.35 4.97 -1.73
CA ALA A 53 -9.78 4.01 -2.72
C ALA A 53 -10.65 2.91 -2.07
N VAL A 54 -11.67 2.45 -2.81
CA VAL A 54 -12.40 1.22 -2.48
C VAL A 54 -11.74 0.10 -3.26
N LEU A 55 -11.23 -0.92 -2.56
CA LEU A 55 -10.60 -2.07 -3.20
C LEU A 55 -11.68 -2.94 -3.87
N ILE A 56 -11.54 -3.15 -5.17
CA ILE A 56 -12.34 -4.10 -5.92
C ILE A 56 -11.55 -5.41 -5.97
N LEU A 57 -11.98 -6.38 -5.17
CA LEU A 57 -11.50 -7.76 -5.27
C LEU A 57 -12.35 -8.47 -6.32
N TYR A 58 -11.90 -8.41 -7.57
CA TYR A 58 -12.52 -9.14 -8.67
C TYR A 58 -11.52 -10.15 -9.21
N ARG A 59 -11.94 -11.41 -9.28
CA ARG A 59 -11.16 -12.53 -9.80
C ARG A 59 -11.95 -13.13 -10.94
N ASN A 60 -11.36 -13.21 -12.13
CA ASN A 60 -11.97 -13.84 -13.29
C ASN A 60 -10.91 -14.71 -13.96
N ASP A 61 -10.67 -15.87 -13.37
CA ASP A 61 -9.69 -16.81 -13.89
C ASP A 61 -10.25 -18.23 -13.78
N THR A 62 -10.42 -18.84 -14.95
CA THR A 62 -10.60 -20.28 -15.21
C THR A 62 -9.25 -21.01 -15.33
N HIS A 63 -8.18 -20.48 -14.73
CA HIS A 63 -6.86 -21.11 -14.82
C HIS A 63 -6.70 -22.25 -13.81
N PRO A 64 -6.45 -23.50 -14.25
CA PRO A 64 -6.15 -24.61 -13.35
C PRO A 64 -4.78 -24.36 -12.69
N VAL A 65 -4.76 -24.34 -11.36
CA VAL A 65 -3.52 -24.31 -10.58
C VAL A 65 -2.83 -25.67 -10.74
N TRP A 66 -1.76 -25.72 -11.53
CA TRP A 66 -0.82 -26.84 -11.47
C TRP A 66 0.08 -26.62 -10.25
N LEU A 67 -0.29 -27.23 -9.12
CA LEU A 67 0.63 -27.48 -8.02
C LEU A 67 1.73 -28.42 -8.53
N LYS A 68 2.83 -27.87 -9.03
CA LYS A 68 4.06 -28.62 -9.26
C LYS A 68 5.01 -28.38 -8.10
N ASN A 69 5.15 -29.45 -7.31
CA ASN A 69 6.35 -29.85 -6.59
C ASN A 69 6.84 -28.93 -5.46
N LEU A 70 6.23 -29.11 -4.28
CA LEU A 70 6.99 -29.06 -3.03
C LEU A 70 7.68 -30.41 -2.88
N ASN A 71 9.00 -30.45 -3.12
CA ASN A 71 9.91 -31.44 -2.56
C ASN A 71 10.70 -30.75 -1.45
#